data_AF-A0A968SN89-F1
#
_entry.id   AF-A0A968SN89-F1
#
_cell.length_a   1.000
_cell.length_b   1.000
_cell.length_c   1.000
_cell.angle_alpha   90.00
_cell.angle_beta   90.00
_cell.angle_gamma   90.00
#
_symmetry.space_group_name_H-M   'P 1'
#
loop_
_entity.id
_entity.type
_entity.pdbx_description
1 polymer ?
#
loop_
_entity_poly.entity_id
_entity_poly.type
_entity_poly.pdbx_seq_one_letter_code
_entity_poly.pdbx_strand_id
1 'polypeptide(L)'
;MADNVIENGQESGKMAGKAHTVEAVNERLKNHRISLSQIGEALYLRATLPTKKGVGSPTRQRTPVGSVTVEGIYWAEARAFELSSQLLHDCFSWQDWLSPSQVERVKLAEDVIEEFER
;
A
#
# COMPACT_ATOMS: atom_id res chain seq x y z
N MET A 1 -16.31 20.86 53.81
CA MET A 1 -15.34 21.73 53.13
C MET A 1 -14.37 20.79 52.42
N ALA A 2 -14.79 20.07 51.39
CA ALA A 2 -15.07 20.49 50.01
C ALA A 2 -13.80 20.90 49.26
N ASP A 3 -13.29 19.92 48.51
CA ASP A 3 -12.67 19.98 47.19
C ASP A 3 -11.27 20.60 47.01
N ASN A 4 -10.26 19.73 47.06
CA ASN A 4 -8.99 19.92 46.37
C ASN A 4 -9.19 19.59 44.87
N VAL A 5 -9.32 20.63 44.05
CA VAL A 5 -9.28 20.54 42.59
C VAL A 5 -7.82 20.29 42.18
N ILE A 6 -7.51 19.08 41.73
CA ILE A 6 -6.26 18.80 41.01
C ILE A 6 -6.51 19.21 39.56
N GLU A 7 -5.95 20.35 39.17
CA GLU A 7 -5.88 20.79 37.78
C GLU A 7 -4.98 19.81 37.01
N ASN A 8 -5.60 18.89 36.28
CA ASN A 8 -4.93 18.12 35.23
C ASN A 8 -4.59 19.08 34.07
N GLY A 9 -3.47 19.78 34.21
CA GLY A 9 -2.79 20.44 33.12
C GLY A 9 -2.40 19.38 32.09
N GLN A 10 -3.19 19.28 31.02
CA GLN A 10 -2.82 18.58 29.79
C GLN A 10 -1.57 19.26 29.20
N GLU A 11 -0.39 18.88 29.69
CA GLU A 11 0.83 18.95 28.91
C GLU A 11 0.75 17.90 27.80
N SER A 12 0.00 18.22 26.74
CA SER A 12 0.19 17.56 25.45
C SER A 12 1.55 17.97 24.94
N GLY A 13 2.56 17.20 25.37
CA GLY A 13 3.91 17.27 24.88
C GLY A 13 3.90 17.35 23.36
N LYS A 14 4.57 18.39 22.86
CA LYS A 14 5.06 18.53 21.49
C LYS A 14 5.82 17.26 21.09
N MET A 15 5.11 16.25 20.61
CA MET A 15 5.67 15.27 19.70
C MET A 15 5.62 15.92 18.32
N ALA A 16 6.63 16.74 18.02
CA ALA A 16 6.96 17.09 16.64
C ALA A 16 7.51 15.83 15.94
N GLY A 17 6.70 14.76 15.88
CA GLY A 17 6.91 13.66 14.97
C GLY A 17 6.81 14.23 13.57
N LYS A 18 7.81 13.96 12.72
CA LYS A 18 7.77 14.36 11.31
C LYS A 18 6.39 14.05 10.75
N ALA A 19 5.76 15.03 10.10
CA ALA A 19 4.46 14.86 9.49
C ALA A 19 4.47 13.59 8.63
N HIS A 20 3.58 12.65 8.93
CA HIS A 20 3.50 11.38 8.25
C HIS A 20 2.70 11.57 6.95
N THR A 21 3.32 12.27 6.00
CA THR A 21 2.74 12.60 4.68
C THR A 21 3.23 11.65 3.60
N VAL A 22 2.56 11.65 2.45
CA VAL A 22 2.94 10.86 1.28
C VAL A 22 4.34 11.21 0.79
N GLU A 23 4.72 12.49 0.82
CA GLU A 23 6.05 12.97 0.44
C GLU A 23 7.11 12.44 1.40
N ALA A 24 6.85 12.51 2.71
CA ALA A 24 7.77 12.00 3.71
C ALA A 24 7.98 10.49 3.59
N VAL A 25 6.93 9.73 3.28
CA VAL A 25 7.02 8.29 2.97
C VAL A 25 7.83 8.07 1.70
N ASN A 26 7.58 8.82 0.63
CA ASN A 26 8.31 8.67 -0.63
C ASN A 26 9.81 8.96 -0.50
N GLU A 27 10.21 9.92 0.34
CA GLU A 27 11.62 10.14 0.66
C GLU A 27 12.25 8.90 1.32
N ARG A 28 11.52 8.21 2.19
CA ARG A 28 11.98 6.94 2.80
C ARG A 28 12.01 5.79 1.79
N LEU A 29 11.09 5.78 0.81
CA LEU A 29 11.00 4.76 -0.23
C LEU A 29 11.95 4.97 -1.43
N LYS A 30 12.74 6.05 -1.45
CA LYS A 30 13.55 6.46 -2.60
C LYS A 30 14.43 5.36 -3.20
N ASN A 31 14.92 4.44 -2.38
CA ASN A 31 15.78 3.33 -2.80
C ASN A 31 15.04 2.00 -3.06
N HIS A 32 13.73 1.97 -2.88
CA HIS A 32 12.92 0.74 -2.91
C HIS A 32 12.22 0.49 -4.25
N ARG A 33 12.43 1.34 -5.27
CA ARG A 33 11.73 1.29 -6.58
C ARG A 33 10.20 1.29 -6.49
N ILE A 34 9.67 1.69 -5.33
CA ILE A 34 8.25 1.81 -5.01
C ILE A 34 7.98 3.25 -4.66
N SER A 35 6.80 3.73 -5.03
CA SER A 35 6.33 5.07 -4.67
C SER A 35 4.90 4.99 -4.17
N LEU A 36 4.58 5.75 -3.13
CA LEU A 36 3.24 5.98 -2.67
C LEU A 36 2.65 7.17 -3.44
N SER A 37 1.42 7.03 -3.91
CA SER A 37 0.69 8.09 -4.62
C SER A 37 -0.71 8.24 -4.09
N GLN A 38 -1.18 9.47 -4.02
CA GLN A 38 -2.55 9.82 -3.66
C GLN A 38 -3.34 10.17 -4.92
N ILE A 39 -4.53 9.62 -5.07
CA ILE A 39 -5.49 9.99 -6.11
C ILE A 39 -6.85 10.17 -5.41
N GLY A 40 -7.29 11.42 -5.29
CA GLY A 40 -8.46 11.76 -4.47
C GLY A 40 -8.22 11.39 -3.01
N GLU A 41 -9.11 10.57 -2.45
CA GLU A 41 -9.04 10.07 -1.07
C GLU A 41 -8.35 8.71 -0.94
N ALA A 42 -7.87 8.14 -2.04
CA ALA A 42 -7.27 6.81 -2.07
C ALA A 42 -5.74 6.86 -2.24
N LEU A 43 -5.06 5.95 -1.55
CA LEU A 43 -3.64 5.70 -1.63
C LEU A 43 -3.34 4.49 -2.51
N TYR A 44 -2.33 4.64 -3.36
CA TYR A 44 -1.85 3.63 -4.29
C TYR A 44 -0.34 3.47 -4.20
N LEU A 45 0.12 2.22 -4.11
CA LEU A 45 1.51 1.88 -4.36
C LEU A 45 1.75 1.78 -5.86
N ARG A 46 2.85 2.36 -6.33
CA ARG A 46 3.28 2.31 -7.71
C ARG A 46 4.67 1.69 -7.79
N ALA A 47 4.74 0.54 -8.46
CA ALA A 47 5.94 -0.28 -8.60
C ALA A 47 5.96 -0.96 -9.97
N THR A 48 7.11 -1.46 -10.40
CA THR A 48 7.21 -2.38 -11.54
C THR A 48 6.94 -3.79 -11.03
N LEU A 49 5.82 -4.38 -11.46
CA LEU A 49 5.34 -5.67 -10.97
C LEU A 49 5.29 -6.69 -12.11
N PRO A 50 5.42 -8.00 -11.81
CA PRO A 50 5.10 -9.06 -12.76
C PRO A 50 3.71 -8.86 -13.36
N THR A 51 3.52 -9.27 -14.60
CA THR A 51 2.18 -9.25 -15.21
C THR A 51 1.24 -10.16 -14.42
N LYS A 52 -0.05 -9.83 -14.40
CA LYS A 52 -1.05 -10.64 -13.65
C LYS A 52 -1.14 -12.08 -14.14
N LYS A 53 -0.81 -12.30 -15.41
CA LYS A 53 -0.80 -13.62 -16.07
C LYS A 53 0.52 -14.36 -15.92
N GLY A 54 1.54 -13.77 -15.29
CA GLY A 54 2.91 -14.30 -15.27
C GLY A 54 3.63 -14.30 -16.64
N VAL A 55 2.91 -14.05 -17.74
CA VAL A 55 3.46 -14.00 -19.11
C VAL A 55 3.71 -12.55 -19.52
N GLY A 56 4.93 -12.28 -19.97
CA GLY A 56 5.36 -10.96 -20.47
C GLY A 56 6.25 -10.17 -19.51
N SER A 57 6.76 -9.04 -19.98
CA SER A 57 7.68 -8.20 -19.22
C SER A 57 6.98 -7.50 -18.04
N PRO A 58 7.66 -7.35 -16.89
CA PRO A 58 7.15 -6.56 -15.78
C PRO A 58 6.74 -5.15 -16.22
N THR A 59 5.60 -4.67 -15.72
CA THR A 59 5.05 -3.37 -16.09
C THR A 59 4.82 -2.52 -14.84
N ARG A 60 4.86 -1.19 -15.02
CA ARG A 60 4.61 -0.27 -13.91
C ARG A 60 3.12 -0.22 -13.61
N GLN A 61 2.72 -0.71 -12.44
CA GLN A 61 1.32 -0.81 -12.04
C GLN A 61 1.03 0.01 -10.79
N ARG A 62 -0.25 0.29 -10.56
CA ARG A 62 -0.78 0.93 -9.34
C ARG A 62 -1.64 -0.08 -8.61
N THR A 63 -1.35 -0.27 -7.33
CA THR A 63 -2.11 -1.17 -6.46
C THR A 63 -2.73 -0.36 -5.32
N PRO A 64 -4.05 -0.39 -5.13
CA PRO A 64 -4.71 0.33 -4.06
C PRO A 64 -4.29 -0.26 -2.70
N VAL A 65 -4.03 0.59 -1.70
CA VAL A 65 -3.54 0.15 -0.37
C VAL A 65 -4.25 0.76 0.81
N GLY A 66 -5.03 1.83 0.63
CA GLY A 66 -5.77 2.44 1.72
C GLY A 66 -6.36 3.81 1.36
N SER A 67 -6.81 4.54 2.37
CA SER A 67 -7.29 5.90 2.29
C SER A 67 -6.26 6.90 2.79
N VAL A 68 -6.42 8.18 2.44
CA VAL A 68 -5.54 9.28 2.86
C VAL A 68 -5.90 9.73 4.29
N THR A 69 -5.70 8.83 5.25
CA THR A 69 -5.74 9.14 6.70
C THR A 69 -4.35 8.93 7.30
N VAL A 70 -4.14 9.38 8.53
CA VAL A 70 -2.85 9.15 9.21
C VAL A 70 -2.59 7.65 9.32
N GLU A 71 -3.54 6.84 9.81
CA GLU A 71 -3.37 5.38 9.87
C GLU A 71 -3.19 4.77 8.47
N GLY A 72 -3.91 5.27 7.48
CA GLY A 72 -3.83 4.81 6.10
C GLY A 72 -2.45 5.02 5.49
N ILE A 73 -1.78 6.14 5.79
CA ILE A 73 -0.41 6.40 5.31
C ILE A 73 0.60 5.49 6.03
N TYR A 74 0.47 5.29 7.35
CA TYR A 74 1.31 4.34 8.09
C TYR A 74 1.18 2.92 7.53
N TRP A 75 -0.05 2.48 7.29
CA TRP A 75 -0.32 1.17 6.72
C TRP A 75 0.22 1.05 5.30
N ALA A 76 0.03 2.07 4.47
CA ALA A 76 0.53 2.09 3.10
C ALA A 76 2.06 2.04 3.05
N GLU A 77 2.76 2.70 3.99
CA GLU A 77 4.21 2.59 4.13
C GLU A 77 4.65 1.17 4.50
N ALA A 78 4.01 0.55 5.50
CA ALA A 78 4.31 -0.83 5.88
C ALA A 78 4.14 -1.79 4.69
N ARG A 79 3.03 -1.65 3.95
CA ARG A 79 2.78 -2.40 2.71
C ARG A 79 3.82 -2.11 1.63
N ALA A 80 4.32 -0.88 1.52
CA ALA A 80 5.38 -0.55 0.57
C ALA A 80 6.67 -1.31 0.87
N PHE A 81 7.06 -1.43 2.14
CA PHE A 81 8.23 -2.21 2.54
C PHE A 81 8.02 -3.71 2.34
N GLU A 82 6.83 -4.23 2.64
CA GLU A 82 6.46 -5.61 2.35
C GLU A 82 6.59 -5.92 0.85
N LEU A 83 6.03 -5.06 0.00
CA LEU A 83 6.15 -5.18 -1.45
C LEU A 83 7.61 -5.12 -1.90
N SER A 84 8.39 -4.22 -1.33
CA SER A 84 9.82 -4.10 -1.64
C SER A 84 10.57 -5.40 -1.31
N SER A 85 10.24 -6.01 -0.18
CA SER A 85 10.82 -7.29 0.25
C SER A 85 10.44 -8.40 -0.71
N GLN A 86 9.16 -8.52 -1.06
CA GLN A 86 8.67 -9.53 -2.01
C GLN A 86 9.32 -9.42 -3.39
N LEU A 87 9.51 -8.19 -3.88
CA LEU A 87 10.19 -7.95 -5.16
C LEU A 87 11.70 -8.21 -5.09
N LEU A 88 12.33 -7.96 -3.95
CA LEU A 88 13.75 -8.25 -3.76
C LEU A 88 14.03 -9.77 -3.68
N HIS A 89 13.08 -10.52 -3.14
CA HIS A 89 13.18 -11.97 -2.97
C HIS A 89 12.50 -12.79 -4.08
N ASP A 90 12.05 -12.15 -5.16
CA ASP A 90 11.34 -12.77 -6.28
C ASP A 90 10.15 -13.66 -5.83
N CYS A 91 9.48 -13.31 -4.73
CA CYS A 91 8.39 -14.08 -4.13
C CYS A 91 7.03 -13.36 -4.18
N PHE A 92 6.92 -12.32 -5.01
CA PHE A 92 5.68 -11.58 -5.18
C PHE A 92 4.56 -12.45 -5.78
N SER A 93 3.38 -12.43 -5.15
CA SER A 93 2.17 -13.09 -5.61
C SER A 93 1.00 -12.11 -5.71
N TRP A 94 0.32 -12.07 -6.85
CA TRP A 94 -0.86 -11.21 -7.03
C TRP A 94 -2.02 -11.57 -6.10
N GLN A 95 -2.10 -12.81 -5.62
CA GLN A 95 -3.17 -13.23 -4.72
C GLN A 95 -3.14 -12.46 -3.39
N ASP A 96 -1.96 -12.02 -2.95
CA ASP A 96 -1.77 -11.27 -1.70
C ASP A 96 -2.09 -9.77 -1.83
N TRP A 97 -2.38 -9.33 -3.06
CA TRP A 97 -2.53 -7.92 -3.44
C TRP A 97 -3.85 -7.60 -4.15
N LEU A 98 -4.65 -8.62 -4.47
CA LEU A 98 -5.94 -8.48 -5.12
C LEU A 98 -7.07 -8.77 -4.12
N SER A 99 -8.19 -8.05 -4.25
CA SER A 99 -9.40 -8.41 -3.54
C SER A 99 -9.96 -9.75 -4.06
N PRO A 100 -10.76 -10.50 -3.28
CA PRO A 100 -11.36 -11.75 -3.74
C PRO A 100 -12.09 -11.62 -5.10
N SER A 101 -12.85 -10.54 -5.27
CA SER A 101 -13.54 -10.22 -6.53
C SER A 101 -12.60 -9.94 -7.71
N GLN A 102 -11.38 -9.46 -7.46
CA GLN A 102 -10.37 -9.26 -8.50
C GLN A 102 -9.68 -10.58 -8.84
N VAL A 103 -9.45 -11.46 -7.84
CA VAL A 103 -8.91 -12.81 -8.06
C VAL A 103 -9.84 -13.62 -8.96
N GLU A 104 -11.15 -13.60 -8.70
CA GLU A 104 -12.15 -14.29 -9.53
C GLU A 104 -12.14 -13.80 -10.99
N ARG A 105 -12.01 -12.48 -11.22
CA ARG A 105 -11.92 -11.92 -12.59
C ARG A 105 -10.67 -12.33 -13.33
N VAL A 106 -9.54 -12.48 -12.63
CA VAL A 106 -8.29 -12.97 -13.25
C VAL A 106 -8.47 -14.42 -13.69
N LYS A 107 -9.03 -15.27 -12.82
CA LYS A 107 -9.33 -16.68 -13.15
C LYS A 107 -10.31 -16.82 -14.32
N LEU A 108 -11.42 -16.07 -14.29
CA LEU A 108 -12.41 -16.12 -15.36
C LEU A 108 -11.82 -15.71 -16.72
N ALA A 109 -10.88 -14.76 -16.73
CA ALA A 109 -10.21 -14.36 -17.96
C ALA A 109 -9.18 -15.40 -18.46
N GLU A 110 -8.68 -16.27 -17.59
CA GLU A 110 -7.83 -17.41 -17.97
C GLU A 110 -8.68 -18.52 -18.59
N ASP A 111 -9.80 -18.86 -17.96
CA ASP A 111 -10.74 -19.89 -18.43
C ASP A 111 -11.26 -19.59 -19.85
N VAL A 112 -11.54 -18.32 -20.16
CA VAL A 112 -12.02 -17.89 -21.49
C VAL A 112 -10.94 -18.00 -22.58
N ILE A 113 -9.65 -17.90 -22.23
CA ILE A 113 -8.56 -18.02 -23.21
C ILE A 113 -8.32 -19.48 -23.58
N GLU A 114 -8.37 -20.39 -22.59
CA GLU A 114 -8.23 -21.83 -22.86
C GLU A 114 -9.36 -22.36 -23.76
N GLU A 115 -10.56 -21.81 -23.66
CA GLU A 115 -11.69 -22.21 -24.50
C GLU A 115 -11.54 -21.79 -25.98
N PHE A 116 -10.72 -20.77 -26.29
CA PHE A 116 -10.46 -20.31 -27.66
C PHE A 116 -9.25 -20.95 -28.35
N GLU A 117 -8.39 -21.66 -27.60
CA GLU A 117 -7.23 -22.39 -28.16
C GLU A 117 -7.53 -23.88 -28.46
N ARG A 118 -8.79 -24.30 -28.27
CA ARG A 118 -9.27 -25.67 -28.52
C ARG A 118 -10.10 -25.78 -29.80
#